data_AF-A0AAV0K9R9-F1
#
_entry.id   AF-A0AAV0K9R9-F1
#
_cell.length_a   1.000
_cell.length_b   1.000
_cell.length_c   1.000
_cell.angle_alpha   90.00
_cell.angle_beta   90.00
_cell.angle_gamma   90.00
#
_symmetry.space_group_name_H-M   'P 1'
#
loop_
_entity.id
_entity.type
_entity.pdbx_description
1 polymer ?
#
loop_
_entity_poly.entity_id
_entity_poly.type
_entity_poly.pdbx_seq_one_letter_code
_entity_poly.pdbx_strand_id
1 'polypeptide(L)'
;MAMKSNDGGGPAAPSPAFVDTVAKIMRLYRSLPSRPSIDEVEAAVAVVKSIQNEEQAKLEEISKHQRPPDVPEELFALLQQVRRTVAVHQCREHSREAARLVELDEMFEMLGGLIQRASLLVSGDSQVEKSAGFDDPVAKIAKETGFQISRLVGSLGFRFHFLWGRKFCVEFD
;
A
#
# COMPACT_ATOMS: atom_id res chain seq x y z
N MET A 1 -51.90 -44.46 -6.72
CA MET A 1 -50.88 -43.49 -7.17
C MET A 1 -50.36 -42.76 -5.94
N ALA A 2 -49.14 -43.05 -5.51
CA ALA A 2 -48.51 -42.37 -4.39
C ALA A 2 -47.88 -41.07 -4.88
N MET A 3 -48.36 -39.94 -4.39
CA MET A 3 -47.68 -38.65 -4.54
C MET A 3 -46.50 -38.62 -3.56
N LYS A 4 -45.29 -38.71 -4.10
CA LYS A 4 -44.05 -38.61 -3.34
C LYS A 4 -43.50 -37.21 -3.54
N SER A 5 -43.96 -36.29 -2.69
CA SER A 5 -43.35 -34.98 -2.54
C SER A 5 -41.97 -35.21 -1.92
N ASN A 6 -40.92 -35.18 -2.74
CA ASN A 6 -39.57 -35.20 -2.22
C ASN A 6 -39.12 -33.77 -1.97
N ASP A 7 -38.80 -33.55 -0.71
CA ASP A 7 -38.41 -32.34 -0.03
C ASP A 7 -37.33 -31.58 -0.82
N GLY A 8 -37.64 -30.35 -1.21
CA GLY A 8 -36.65 -29.41 -1.68
C GLY A 8 -35.77 -29.04 -0.51
N GLY A 9 -34.62 -29.71 -0.39
CA GLY A 9 -33.56 -29.37 0.54
C GLY A 9 -33.05 -27.96 0.24
N GLY A 10 -33.70 -26.96 0.83
CA GLY A 10 -33.20 -25.60 0.88
C GLY A 10 -31.87 -25.59 1.66
N PRO A 11 -30.95 -24.65 1.36
CA PRO A 11 -29.64 -24.60 1.99
C PRO A 11 -29.81 -24.58 3.51
N ALA A 12 -29.23 -25.59 4.17
CA ALA A 12 -29.23 -25.68 5.62
C ALA A 12 -28.70 -24.37 6.21
N ALA A 13 -29.43 -23.80 7.17
CA ALA A 13 -29.03 -22.56 7.80
C ALA A 13 -27.58 -22.69 8.31
N PRO A 14 -26.74 -21.67 8.10
CA PRO A 14 -25.34 -21.72 8.52
C PRO A 14 -25.28 -21.94 10.04
N SER A 15 -24.31 -22.75 10.48
CA SER A 15 -24.18 -23.06 11.90
C SER A 15 -23.99 -21.76 12.71
N PRO A 16 -24.56 -21.65 13.92
CA PRO A 16 -24.44 -20.44 14.75
C PRO A 16 -22.99 -19.98 14.95
N ALA A 17 -22.05 -20.92 15.02
CA ALA A 17 -20.62 -20.62 15.15
C ALA A 17 -20.03 -19.90 13.92
N PHE A 18 -20.53 -20.17 12.70
CA PHE A 18 -20.12 -19.44 11.49
C PHE A 18 -20.61 -18.00 11.52
N VAL A 19 -21.88 -17.81 11.90
CA VAL A 19 -22.49 -16.48 12.02
C VAL A 19 -21.76 -15.64 13.08
N ASP A 20 -21.45 -16.24 14.24
CA ASP A 20 -20.68 -15.58 15.29
C ASP A 20 -19.27 -15.17 14.84
N THR A 21 -18.62 -16.03 14.04
CA THR A 21 -17.29 -15.75 13.50
C THR A 21 -17.32 -14.60 12.48
N VAL A 22 -18.30 -14.59 11.58
CA VAL A 22 -18.49 -13.45 10.64
C VAL A 22 -18.83 -12.17 11.41
N ALA A 23 -19.64 -12.24 12.46
CA ALA A 23 -19.94 -11.08 13.30
C ALA A 23 -18.67 -10.52 13.97
N LYS A 24 -17.73 -11.38 14.40
CA LYS A 24 -16.42 -10.95 14.91
C LYS A 24 -15.57 -10.27 13.84
N ILE A 25 -15.51 -10.84 12.62
CA ILE A 25 -14.80 -10.23 11.47
C ILE A 25 -15.38 -8.84 11.17
N MET A 26 -16.70 -8.72 11.10
CA MET A 26 -17.39 -7.45 10.86
C MET A 26 -17.16 -6.44 11.98
N ARG A 27 -17.05 -6.90 13.24
CA ARG A 27 -16.72 -6.02 14.38
C ARG A 27 -15.31 -5.46 14.26
N LEU A 28 -14.34 -6.26 13.85
CA LEU A 28 -12.97 -5.80 13.58
C LEU A 28 -12.94 -4.79 12.43
N TYR A 29 -13.63 -5.08 11.33
CA TYR A 29 -13.73 -4.15 10.19
C TYR A 29 -14.36 -2.81 10.58
N ARG A 30 -15.42 -2.81 11.38
CA ARG A 30 -16.09 -1.58 11.86
C ARG A 30 -15.29 -0.78 12.89
N SER A 31 -14.23 -1.36 13.46
CA SER A 31 -13.34 -0.64 14.39
C SER A 31 -12.29 0.22 13.68
N LEU A 32 -12.17 0.05 12.35
CA LEU A 32 -11.26 0.83 11.51
C LEU A 32 -11.80 2.26 11.30
N PRO A 33 -10.91 3.21 10.95
CA PRO A 33 -11.34 4.55 10.55
C PRO A 33 -12.32 4.49 9.37
N SER A 34 -13.04 5.58 9.14
CA SER A 34 -13.89 5.68 7.95
C SER A 34 -13.05 5.51 6.69
N ARG A 35 -13.60 4.76 5.71
CA ARG A 35 -12.98 4.63 4.40
C ARG A 35 -12.87 6.02 3.76
N PRO A 36 -11.71 6.38 3.16
CA PRO A 36 -11.61 7.60 2.38
C PRO A 36 -12.57 7.56 1.19
N SER A 37 -13.02 8.74 0.73
CA SER A 37 -13.86 8.82 -0.47
C SER A 37 -13.05 8.55 -1.73
N ILE A 38 -13.73 8.13 -2.81
CA ILE A 38 -13.08 7.83 -4.10
C ILE A 38 -12.38 9.08 -4.64
N ASP A 39 -13.04 10.24 -4.55
CA ASP A 39 -12.49 11.52 -5.00
C ASP A 39 -11.19 11.90 -4.26
N GLU A 40 -11.12 11.64 -2.95
CA GLU A 40 -9.92 11.88 -2.14
C GLU A 40 -8.77 10.95 -2.53
N VAL A 41 -9.07 9.68 -2.78
CA VAL A 41 -8.07 8.70 -3.23
C VAL A 41 -7.53 9.05 -4.61
N GLU A 42 -8.40 9.39 -5.56
CA GLU A 42 -7.99 9.80 -6.90
C GLU A 42 -7.12 11.05 -6.88
N ALA A 43 -7.48 12.04 -6.07
CA ALA A 43 -6.67 13.23 -5.86
C ALA A 43 -5.30 12.89 -5.25
N ALA A 44 -5.26 12.02 -4.23
CA ALA A 44 -4.02 11.57 -3.61
C ALA A 44 -3.11 10.82 -4.60
N VAL A 45 -3.67 9.93 -5.41
CA VAL A 45 -2.95 9.21 -6.48
C VAL A 45 -2.36 10.19 -7.48
N ALA A 46 -3.11 11.21 -7.90
CA ALA A 46 -2.62 12.23 -8.82
C ALA A 46 -1.42 13.01 -8.23
N VAL A 47 -1.50 13.39 -6.96
CA VAL A 47 -0.40 14.06 -6.24
C VAL A 47 0.85 13.18 -6.16
N VAL A 48 0.70 11.92 -5.75
CA VAL A 48 1.82 10.97 -5.67
C VAL A 48 2.49 10.81 -7.03
N LYS A 49 1.70 10.60 -8.10
CA LYS A 49 2.22 10.48 -9.47
C LYS A 49 2.96 11.75 -9.93
N SER A 50 2.41 12.92 -9.64
CA SER A 50 3.07 14.19 -10.00
C SER A 50 4.42 14.33 -9.30
N ILE A 51 4.50 14.01 -8.01
CA ILE A 51 5.73 14.13 -7.23
C ILE A 51 6.76 13.09 -7.66
N GLN A 52 6.34 11.88 -8.05
CA GLN A 52 7.22 10.87 -8.64
C GLN A 52 7.82 11.32 -9.97
N ASN A 53 7.02 11.97 -10.82
CA ASN A 53 7.54 12.53 -12.08
C ASN A 53 8.55 13.66 -11.82
N GLU A 54 8.31 14.50 -10.81
CA GLU A 54 9.25 15.55 -10.39
C GLU A 54 10.54 14.95 -9.82
N GLU A 55 10.44 13.91 -8.98
CA GLU A 55 11.60 13.18 -8.45
C GLU A 55 12.46 12.63 -9.59
N GLN A 56 11.83 11.95 -10.54
CA GLN A 56 12.52 11.36 -11.69
C GLN A 56 13.23 12.43 -12.53
N ALA A 57 12.56 13.57 -12.78
CA ALA A 57 13.17 14.69 -13.49
C ALA A 57 14.40 15.25 -12.76
N LYS A 58 14.33 15.42 -11.43
CA LYS A 58 15.47 15.87 -10.60
C LYS A 58 16.62 14.85 -10.63
N LEU A 59 16.32 13.56 -10.56
CA LEU A 59 17.35 12.51 -10.61
C LEU A 59 18.06 12.47 -11.97
N GLU A 60 17.33 12.70 -13.06
CA GLU A 60 17.88 12.83 -14.40
C GLU A 60 18.73 14.09 -14.57
N GLU A 61 18.36 15.20 -13.94
CA GLU A 61 19.18 16.40 -13.93
C GLU A 61 20.49 16.16 -13.18
N ILE A 62 20.44 15.52 -12.01
CA ILE A 62 21.62 15.17 -11.21
C ILE A 62 22.54 14.21 -11.97
N SER A 63 21.99 13.28 -12.77
CA SER A 63 22.81 12.35 -13.57
C SER A 63 23.51 13.01 -14.75
N LYS A 64 22.94 14.08 -15.32
CA LYS A 64 23.54 14.86 -16.43
C LYS A 64 24.70 15.76 -15.99
N HIS A 65 24.85 16.01 -14.69
CA HIS A 65 25.93 16.86 -14.17
C HIS A 65 27.31 16.27 -14.49
N GLN A 66 28.13 17.04 -15.20
CA GLN A 66 29.51 16.66 -15.51
C GLN A 66 30.43 16.88 -14.30
N ARG A 67 31.42 15.99 -14.16
CA ARG A 67 32.46 16.10 -13.15
C ARG A 67 33.36 17.30 -13.46
N PRO A 68 33.55 18.25 -12.53
CA PRO A 68 34.56 19.30 -12.69
C PRO A 68 35.97 18.70 -12.76
N PRO A 69 36.88 19.28 -13.57
CA PRO A 69 38.25 18.75 -13.74
C PRO A 69 39.04 18.73 -12.43
N ASP A 70 38.74 19.65 -11.50
CA ASP A 70 39.48 19.83 -10.24
C ASP A 70 39.02 18.91 -9.10
N VAL A 71 38.02 18.03 -9.34
CA VAL A 71 37.41 17.21 -8.30
C VAL A 71 37.74 15.72 -8.53
N PRO A 72 38.30 15.03 -7.51
CA PRO A 72 38.49 13.58 -7.55
C PRO A 72 37.18 12.85 -7.82
N GLU A 73 37.24 11.77 -8.60
CA GLU A 73 36.06 11.00 -9.01
C GLU A 73 35.26 10.48 -7.81
N GLU A 74 35.93 9.97 -6.79
CA GLU A 74 35.30 9.45 -5.57
C GLU A 74 34.48 10.53 -4.84
N LEU A 75 35.02 11.73 -4.71
CA LEU A 75 34.34 12.85 -4.04
C LEU A 75 33.13 13.31 -4.86
N PHE A 76 33.25 13.33 -6.18
CA PHE A 76 32.15 13.68 -7.07
C PHE A 76 31.03 12.63 -7.05
N ALA A 77 31.38 11.33 -7.03
CA ALA A 77 30.41 10.25 -6.91
C ALA A 77 29.62 10.34 -5.59
N LEU A 78 30.31 10.63 -4.48
CA LEU A 78 29.68 10.86 -3.19
C LEU A 78 28.75 12.09 -3.21
N LEU A 79 29.17 13.19 -3.83
CA LEU A 79 28.32 14.38 -4.01
C LEU A 79 27.06 14.07 -4.80
N GLN A 80 27.18 13.36 -5.93
CA GLN A 80 26.02 12.95 -6.71
C GLN A 80 25.10 12.03 -5.91
N GLN A 81 25.66 11.09 -5.13
CA GLN A 81 24.87 10.21 -4.27
C GLN A 81 24.08 11.02 -3.23
N VAL A 82 24.73 11.97 -2.54
CA VAL A 82 24.06 12.86 -1.57
C VAL A 82 22.94 13.66 -2.24
N ARG A 83 23.20 14.25 -3.42
CA ARG A 83 22.17 15.00 -4.17
C ARG A 83 20.97 14.14 -4.52
N ARG A 84 21.19 12.91 -5.01
CA ARG A 84 20.10 11.96 -5.31
C ARG A 84 19.31 11.62 -4.05
N THR A 85 19.99 11.33 -2.95
CA THR A 85 19.34 11.01 -1.67
C THR A 85 18.49 12.17 -1.15
N VAL A 86 18.99 13.40 -1.22
CA VAL A 86 18.23 14.59 -0.82
C VAL A 86 16.99 14.78 -1.70
N ALA A 87 17.12 14.65 -3.01
CA ALA A 87 15.99 14.79 -3.94
C ALA A 87 14.88 13.76 -3.64
N VAL A 88 15.25 12.49 -3.50
CA VAL A 88 14.31 11.41 -3.12
C VAL A 88 13.67 11.71 -1.76
N HIS A 89 14.47 12.12 -0.77
CA HIS A 89 13.94 12.41 0.55
C HIS A 89 12.90 13.53 0.53
N GLN A 90 13.16 14.62 -0.20
CA GLN A 90 12.24 15.75 -0.31
C GLN A 90 10.92 15.33 -0.98
N CYS A 91 10.99 14.61 -2.10
CA CYS A 91 9.81 14.12 -2.81
C CYS A 91 9.00 13.16 -1.94
N ARG A 92 9.66 12.29 -1.17
CA ARG A 92 8.98 11.38 -0.24
C ARG A 92 8.25 12.14 0.87
N GLU A 93 8.87 13.15 1.47
CA GLU A 93 8.20 13.94 2.51
C GLU A 93 7.04 14.76 1.94
N HIS A 94 7.17 15.25 0.71
CA HIS A 94 6.12 16.02 0.03
C HIS A 94 4.90 15.16 -0.35
N SER A 95 5.12 13.89 -0.70
CA SER A 95 4.05 12.95 -1.05
C SER A 95 3.52 12.14 0.14
N ARG A 96 4.11 12.26 1.33
CA ARG A 96 3.86 11.39 2.49
C ARG A 96 2.38 11.27 2.86
N GLU A 97 1.65 12.39 2.92
CA GLU A 97 0.24 12.36 3.31
C GLU A 97 -0.65 11.77 2.22
N ALA A 98 -0.40 12.13 0.97
CA ALA A 98 -1.12 11.57 -0.17
C ALA A 98 -0.85 10.05 -0.28
N ALA A 99 0.39 9.61 -0.10
CA ALA A 99 0.77 8.21 -0.10
C ALA A 99 0.03 7.44 1.01
N ARG A 100 -0.13 8.01 2.21
CA ARG A 100 -0.92 7.40 3.28
C ARG A 100 -2.37 7.14 2.91
N LEU A 101 -3.01 8.05 2.17
CA LEU A 101 -4.39 7.85 1.72
C LEU A 101 -4.51 6.71 0.71
N VAL A 102 -3.53 6.59 -0.19
CA VAL A 102 -3.46 5.48 -1.15
C VAL A 102 -3.25 4.15 -0.42
N GLU A 103 -2.30 4.08 0.51
CA GLU A 103 -2.05 2.89 1.33
C GLU A 103 -3.29 2.46 2.14
N LEU A 104 -4.04 3.45 2.64
CA LEU A 104 -5.27 3.20 3.39
C LEU A 104 -6.35 2.58 2.49
N ASP A 105 -6.52 3.06 1.26
CA ASP A 105 -7.48 2.50 0.31
C ASP A 105 -7.11 1.07 -0.10
N GLU A 106 -5.83 0.80 -0.39
CA GLU A 106 -5.33 -0.56 -0.68
C GLU A 106 -5.62 -1.53 0.48
N MET A 107 -5.43 -1.08 1.73
CA MET A 107 -5.78 -1.86 2.91
C MET A 107 -7.28 -2.18 2.96
N PHE A 108 -8.15 -1.20 2.65
CA PHE A 108 -9.60 -1.41 2.62
C PHE A 108 -10.02 -2.37 1.50
N GLU A 109 -9.36 -2.33 0.34
CA GLU A 109 -9.59 -3.28 -0.76
C GLU A 109 -9.28 -4.71 -0.32
N MET A 110 -8.13 -4.93 0.32
CA MET A 110 -7.75 -6.26 0.85
C MET A 110 -8.72 -6.78 1.91
N LEU A 111 -9.15 -5.91 2.84
CA LEU A 111 -10.14 -6.24 3.86
C LEU A 111 -11.51 -6.56 3.25
N GLY A 112 -11.92 -5.82 2.21
CA GLY A 112 -13.12 -6.11 1.43
C GLY A 112 -13.09 -7.52 0.85
N GLY A 113 -11.96 -7.92 0.26
CA GLY A 113 -11.76 -9.29 -0.24
C GLY A 113 -11.86 -10.36 0.86
N LEU A 114 -11.31 -10.11 2.05
CA LEU A 114 -11.44 -11.00 3.20
C LEU A 114 -12.91 -11.16 3.64
N ILE A 115 -13.66 -10.05 3.67
CA ILE A 115 -15.08 -10.03 4.03
C ILE A 115 -15.91 -10.79 2.99
N GLN A 116 -15.65 -10.56 1.70
CA GLN A 116 -16.35 -11.28 0.63
C GLN A 116 -16.13 -12.79 0.74
N ARG A 117 -14.90 -13.23 1.00
CA ARG A 117 -14.59 -14.65 1.25
C ARG A 117 -15.33 -15.19 2.46
N ALA A 118 -15.38 -14.44 3.56
CA ALA A 118 -16.12 -14.85 4.76
C ALA A 118 -17.63 -15.03 4.46
N SER A 119 -18.22 -14.13 3.65
CA SER A 119 -19.61 -14.25 3.22
C SER A 119 -19.84 -15.48 2.34
N LEU A 120 -18.94 -15.79 1.41
CA LEU A 120 -19.03 -16.99 0.55
C LEU A 120 -19.00 -18.28 1.37
N LEU A 121 -18.18 -18.33 2.43
CA LEU A 121 -18.11 -19.48 3.34
C LEU A 121 -19.42 -19.70 4.11
N VAL A 122 -20.19 -18.63 4.37
CA VAL A 122 -21.49 -18.72 5.04
C VAL A 122 -22.61 -19.11 4.07
N SER A 123 -22.53 -18.69 2.81
CA SER A 123 -23.54 -18.99 1.79
C SER A 123 -23.48 -20.42 1.24
N GLY A 124 -22.47 -21.21 1.61
CA GLY A 124 -22.35 -22.62 1.20
C GLY A 124 -21.93 -22.83 -0.26
N ASP A 125 -21.56 -21.76 -0.97
CA ASP A 125 -21.09 -21.82 -2.36
C ASP A 125 -19.59 -22.18 -2.37
N SER A 126 -19.27 -23.39 -1.93
CA SER A 126 -17.92 -23.93 -1.93
C SER A 126 -17.57 -24.58 -3.27
N GLN A 127 -17.72 -23.86 -4.39
CA GLN A 127 -16.90 -24.14 -5.56
C GLN A 127 -15.54 -23.44 -5.36
N VAL A 128 -14.73 -24.06 -4.52
CA VAL A 128 -13.29 -23.79 -4.46
C VAL A 128 -12.68 -24.42 -5.72
N GLU A 129 -12.88 -23.80 -6.87
CA GLU A 129 -12.05 -24.08 -8.04
C GLU A 129 -10.72 -23.34 -7.85
N LYS A 130 -9.76 -24.14 -7.37
CA LYS A 130 -8.31 -24.07 -7.57
C LYS A 130 -7.61 -22.70 -7.48
N SER A 131 -6.71 -22.69 -6.50
CA SER A 131 -5.43 -21.97 -6.48
C SER A 131 -5.49 -20.44 -6.49
N ALA A 132 -5.77 -19.89 -5.31
CA ALA A 132 -4.86 -18.88 -4.80
C ALA A 132 -4.42 -19.40 -3.43
N GLY A 133 -3.14 -19.72 -3.31
CA GLY A 133 -2.56 -20.29 -2.11
C GLY A 133 -2.95 -19.51 -0.86
N PHE A 134 -3.01 -20.23 0.24
CA PHE A 134 -2.96 -19.68 1.59
C PHE A 134 -1.56 -19.08 1.83
N ASP A 135 -1.07 -18.25 0.91
CA ASP A 135 0.03 -17.35 1.18
C ASP A 135 -0.55 -16.32 2.13
N ASP A 136 -0.03 -16.33 3.36
CA ASP A 136 -0.23 -15.29 4.34
C ASP A 136 -0.16 -13.93 3.61
N PRO A 137 -1.31 -13.24 3.40
CA PRO A 137 -1.30 -12.01 2.62
C PRO A 137 -0.48 -10.95 3.34
N VAL A 138 -0.28 -11.07 4.67
CA VAL A 138 0.62 -10.19 5.44
C VAL A 138 2.09 -10.40 5.05
N ALA A 139 2.50 -11.62 4.68
CA ALA A 139 3.85 -11.93 4.21
C ALA A 139 4.05 -11.68 2.70
N LYS A 140 2.96 -11.53 1.93
CA LYS A 140 2.97 -11.16 0.51
C LYS A 140 2.86 -9.64 0.29
N ILE A 141 2.07 -8.93 1.11
CA ILE A 141 2.41 -7.58 1.59
C ILE A 141 3.82 -7.67 2.21
N ALA A 142 4.64 -6.67 2.48
CA ALA A 142 6.04 -6.88 2.94
C ALA A 142 7.02 -7.60 1.96
N LYS A 143 6.60 -8.47 1.03
CA LYS A 143 7.46 -9.03 -0.06
C LYS A 143 7.18 -8.39 -1.43
N GLU A 144 5.92 -8.24 -1.81
CA GLU A 144 5.48 -7.66 -3.10
C GLU A 144 5.26 -6.15 -2.96
N THR A 145 4.59 -5.78 -1.87
CA THR A 145 4.64 -4.44 -1.29
C THR A 145 6.05 -4.12 -0.81
N GLY A 146 6.83 -5.11 -0.37
CA GLY A 146 8.26 -4.96 -0.15
C GLY A 146 9.03 -4.61 -1.42
N PHE A 147 8.66 -5.08 -2.60
CA PHE A 147 9.45 -4.81 -3.81
C PHE A 147 9.07 -3.48 -4.49
N GLN A 148 7.81 -3.05 -4.39
CA GLN A 148 7.36 -1.74 -4.91
C GLN A 148 7.45 -0.63 -3.86
N ILE A 149 7.16 -0.93 -2.59
CA ILE A 149 7.40 0.00 -1.48
C ILE A 149 8.88 0.02 -1.12
N SER A 150 9.73 -1.02 -1.28
CA SER A 150 11.19 -0.82 -1.15
C SER A 150 11.80 -0.02 -2.30
N ARG A 151 11.02 0.31 -3.33
CA ARG A 151 11.40 1.32 -4.31
C ARG A 151 10.95 2.74 -3.88
N LEU A 152 9.90 2.84 -3.03
CA LEU A 152 9.45 4.06 -2.31
C LEU A 152 10.13 4.26 -0.93
N VAL A 153 10.73 3.21 -0.39
CA VAL A 153 11.36 3.04 0.92
C VAL A 153 12.61 2.19 0.64
N GLY A 154 13.47 2.71 -0.22
CA GLY A 154 14.79 2.16 -0.49
C GLY A 154 15.49 1.83 0.81
N SER A 155 15.52 0.52 1.11
CA SER A 155 16.51 -0.20 1.87
C SER A 155 17.64 0.68 2.40
N LEU A 156 17.51 1.12 3.66
CA LEU A 156 18.56 1.20 4.66
C LEU A 156 17.93 1.75 5.94
N GLY A 157 18.04 0.99 7.02
CA GLY A 157 17.60 1.38 8.36
C GLY A 157 18.33 2.61 8.88
N PHE A 158 17.97 3.78 8.39
CA PHE A 158 18.31 5.03 9.03
C PHE A 158 17.17 5.41 9.97
N ARG A 159 17.39 5.08 11.24
CA ARG A 159 16.66 5.62 12.39
C ARG A 159 16.96 7.13 12.46
N PHE A 160 16.38 7.92 11.56
CA PHE A 160 16.31 9.37 11.77
C PHE A 160 15.31 9.60 12.90
N HIS A 161 15.84 9.79 14.11
CA HIS A 161 15.10 10.32 15.24
C HIS A 161 14.67 11.73 14.85
N PHE A 162 13.46 11.86 14.32
CA PHE A 162 12.83 13.12 13.95
C PHE A 162 12.61 13.97 15.22
N LEU A 163 13.56 14.85 15.55
CA LEU A 163 13.25 16.05 16.32
C LEU A 163 12.79 17.11 15.32
N TRP A 164 11.48 17.23 15.22
CA TRP A 164 10.81 18.25 14.42
C TRP A 164 11.07 19.63 15.04
N GLY A 165 11.80 20.49 14.33
CA GLY A 165 12.05 21.85 14.81
C GLY A 165 13.24 22.53 14.16
N ARG A 166 13.15 22.87 12.87
CA ARG A 166 13.70 24.11 12.29
C ARG A 166 13.35 24.22 10.81
N LYS A 167 12.82 25.39 10.45
CA LYS A 167 12.80 25.95 9.10
C LYS A 167 14.11 25.59 8.38
N PHE A 168 13.99 24.93 7.24
CA PHE A 168 15.01 25.06 6.20
C PHE A 168 14.29 25.57 4.95
N CYS A 169 14.21 26.90 4.86
CA CYS A 169 14.15 27.55 3.57
C CYS A 169 15.49 27.25 2.90
N VAL A 170 15.50 26.48 1.81
CA VAL A 170 16.57 26.59 0.83
C VAL A 170 15.89 27.06 -0.45
N GLU A 171 15.98 28.36 -0.66
CA GLU A 171 15.85 28.97 -1.98
C GLU A 171 17.09 28.49 -2.77
N PHE A 172 16.85 27.80 -3.89
CA PHE A 172 17.89 27.55 -4.89
C PHE A 172 17.60 28.50 -6.05
N ASP A 173 18.55 29.41 -6.31
CA ASP A 173 18.63 30.29 -7.48
C ASP A 173 18.74 29.45 -8.77
#